data_AF-A0A7G9W6M2-F1
#
_entry.id   AF-A0A7G9W6M2-F1
#
_cell.length_a   1.000
_cell.length_b   1.000
_cell.length_c   1.000
_cell.angle_alpha   90.00
_cell.angle_beta   90.00
_cell.angle_gamma   90.00
#
_symmetry.space_group_name_H-M   'P 1'
#
loop_
_entity.id
_entity.type
_entity.pdbx_description
1 polymer ?
#
loop_
_entity_poly.entity_id
_entity_poly.type
_entity_poly.pdbx_seq_one_letter_code
_entity_poly.pdbx_strand_id
1 'polypeptide(L)'
;MVEKVSRYYRRLFILAIVGYFLGGTVYVLFGGENNGLRFIAAALGSAILMILGELYQFKKDPKLKGEIKILSDDERNHAIQGRAARFTLIITYITLFIIAFIGIVLRSGAISYGAATVTLFLAAVNRVAQFQWNKRM
;
A
#
# COMPACT_ATOMS: atom_id res chain seq x y z
N MET A 1 22.82 -3.67 -9.60
CA MET A 1 21.71 -2.70 -9.67
C MET A 1 20.40 -3.35 -9.22
N VAL A 2 19.82 -4.28 -9.98
CA VAL A 2 18.52 -4.94 -9.66
C VAL A 2 18.49 -5.59 -8.26
N GLU A 3 19.53 -6.33 -7.88
CA GLU A 3 19.56 -7.03 -6.57
C GLU A 3 19.63 -6.05 -5.38
N LYS A 4 20.37 -4.94 -5.54
CA LYS A 4 20.47 -3.89 -4.51
C LYS A 4 19.12 -3.20 -4.31
N VAL A 5 18.46 -2.82 -5.41
CA VAL A 5 17.12 -2.22 -5.40
C VAL A 5 16.09 -3.19 -4.80
N SER A 6 16.13 -4.48 -5.16
CA SER A 6 15.27 -5.51 -4.55
C SER A 6 15.48 -5.63 -3.04
N ARG A 7 16.74 -5.65 -2.59
CA ARG A 7 17.10 -5.72 -1.16
C ARG A 7 16.62 -4.48 -0.40
N TYR A 8 16.67 -3.30 -1.02
CA TYR A 8 16.12 -2.07 -0.47
C TYR A 8 14.61 -2.18 -0.24
N TYR A 9 13.84 -2.58 -1.25
CA TYR A 9 12.39 -2.73 -1.10
C TYR A 9 11.99 -3.81 -0.09
N ARG A 10 12.73 -4.92 -0.02
CA ARG A 10 12.49 -5.95 1.03
C ARG A 10 12.71 -5.41 2.43
N ARG A 11 13.77 -4.62 2.64
CA ARG A 11 14.03 -3.99 3.95
C ARG A 11 12.96 -2.98 4.32
N LEU A 12 12.50 -2.17 3.36
CA LEU A 12 11.38 -1.26 3.57
C LEU A 12 10.09 -2.00 3.94
N PHE A 13 9.80 -3.10 3.25
CA PHE A 13 8.65 -3.93 3.57
C PHE A 13 8.72 -4.52 4.98
N ILE A 14 9.89 -5.01 5.39
CA ILE A 14 10.11 -5.50 6.77
C ILE A 14 9.92 -4.35 7.77
N LEU A 15 10.47 -3.16 7.51
CA LEU A 15 10.30 -2.00 8.38
C LEU A 15 8.84 -1.53 8.46
N ALA A 16 8.08 -1.63 7.37
CA ALA A 16 6.66 -1.34 7.36
C ALA A 16 5.89 -2.29 8.28
N ILE A 17 6.15 -3.61 8.18
CA ILE A 17 5.55 -4.62 9.06
C ILE A 17 5.91 -4.35 10.52
N VAL A 18 7.20 -4.13 10.81
CA VAL A 18 7.67 -3.83 12.17
C VAL A 18 7.01 -2.55 12.70
N GLY A 19 6.92 -1.51 11.88
CA GLY A 19 6.26 -0.26 12.25
C GLY A 19 4.77 -0.39 12.47
N TYR A 20 4.09 -1.25 11.71
CA TYR A 20 2.70 -1.59 11.94
C TYR A 20 2.49 -2.18 13.33
N PHE A 21 3.28 -3.19 13.71
CA PHE A 21 3.20 -3.79 15.04
C PHE A 21 3.57 -2.82 16.15
N LEU A 22 4.64 -2.04 15.98
CA LEU A 22 5.06 -1.04 16.97
C LEU A 22 3.99 0.04 17.17
N GLY A 23 3.45 0.62 16.11
CA GLY A 23 2.41 1.65 16.21
C GLY A 23 1.15 1.13 16.90
N GLY A 24 0.72 -0.09 16.55
CA GLY A 24 -0.42 -0.74 17.21
C GLY A 24 -0.15 -1.07 18.69
N THR A 25 1.08 -1.48 19.02
CA THR A 25 1.48 -1.81 20.41
C THR A 25 1.54 -0.56 21.27
N VAL A 26 2.15 0.52 20.76
CA VAL A 26 2.18 1.82 21.43
C VAL A 26 0.76 2.29 21.74
N TYR A 27 -0.16 2.27 20.77
CA TYR A 27 -1.55 2.66 21.03
C TYR A 27 -2.21 1.88 22.18
N VAL A 28 -2.01 0.56 22.23
CA VAL A 28 -2.56 -0.29 23.30
C VAL A 28 -1.91 0.01 24.65
N LEU A 29 -0.59 0.21 24.68
CA LEU A 29 0.15 0.55 25.91
C LEU A 29 -0.28 1.91 26.50
N PHE A 30 -0.74 2.83 25.66
CA PHE A 30 -1.29 4.13 26.08
C PHE A 30 -2.80 4.06 26.43
N GLY A 31 -3.36 2.85 26.64
CA GLY A 31 -4.75 2.66 27.07
C GLY A 31 -5.77 2.77 25.93
N GLY A 32 -5.32 2.65 24.68
CA GLY A 32 -6.21 2.70 23.52
C GLY A 32 -7.00 1.41 23.32
N GLU A 33 -8.33 1.48 23.43
CA GLU A 33 -9.23 0.33 23.29
C GLU A 33 -9.96 0.27 21.94
N ASN A 34 -9.97 1.38 21.18
CA ASN A 34 -10.70 1.45 19.92
C ASN A 34 -9.91 0.78 18.79
N ASN A 35 -10.47 -0.29 18.23
CA ASN A 35 -9.85 -1.06 17.14
C ASN A 35 -9.56 -0.23 15.87
N GLY A 36 -10.41 0.77 15.56
CA GLY A 36 -10.21 1.67 14.42
C GLY A 36 -9.03 2.61 14.64
N LEU A 37 -8.93 3.22 15.83
CA LEU A 37 -7.79 4.08 16.19
C LEU A 37 -6.49 3.28 16.32
N ARG A 38 -6.56 2.03 16.78
CA ARG A 38 -5.42 1.10 16.78
C ARG A 38 -4.90 0.84 15.37
N PHE A 39 -5.79 0.62 14.41
CA PHE A 39 -5.42 0.44 13.01
C PHE A 39 -4.73 1.69 12.46
N ILE A 40 -5.27 2.88 12.75
CA ILE A 40 -4.65 4.16 12.34
C ILE A 40 -3.26 4.31 12.95
N ALA A 41 -3.11 4.04 14.25
CA ALA A 41 -1.82 4.12 14.93
C ALA A 41 -0.80 3.12 14.35
N ALA A 42 -1.23 1.90 14.03
CA ALA A 42 -0.40 0.91 13.34
C ALA A 42 0.01 1.40 11.94
N ALA A 43 -0.93 1.93 11.15
CA ALA A 43 -0.63 2.50 9.83
C ALA A 43 0.37 3.67 9.91
N LEU A 44 0.20 4.56 10.90
CA LEU A 44 1.13 5.66 11.15
C LEU A 44 2.52 5.15 11.57
N GLY A 45 2.59 4.14 12.45
CA GLY A 45 3.85 3.52 12.83
C GLY A 45 4.60 2.91 11.64
N SER A 46 3.88 2.23 10.76
CA SER A 46 4.43 1.72 9.49
C SER A 46 4.97 2.85 8.62
N ALA A 47 4.19 3.92 8.41
CA ALA A 47 4.60 5.04 7.58
C ALA A 47 5.85 5.75 8.12
N ILE A 48 5.91 6.00 9.44
CA ILE A 48 7.06 6.64 10.09
C ILE A 48 8.33 5.79 9.89
N LEU A 49 8.26 4.48 10.16
CA LEU A 49 9.42 3.61 10.02
C LEU A 49 9.86 3.41 8.57
N MET A 50 8.93 3.43 7.62
CA MET A 50 9.27 3.46 6.20
C MET A 50 10.03 4.74 5.84
N ILE A 51 9.52 5.92 6.22
CA ILE A 51 10.17 7.21 5.92
C ILE A 51 11.56 7.27 6.55
N LEU A 52 11.70 6.88 7.82
CA LEU A 52 13.01 6.83 8.49
C LEU A 52 13.95 5.84 7.81
N GLY A 53 13.43 4.68 7.39
CA GLY A 53 14.16 3.68 6.63
C GLY A 53 14.67 4.21 5.29
N GLU A 54 13.84 4.93 4.54
CA GLU A 54 14.22 5.58 3.29
C GLU A 54 15.30 6.62 3.50
N LEU A 55 15.11 7.54 4.46
CA LEU A 55 16.07 8.58 4.77
C LEU A 55 17.43 7.98 5.18
N TYR A 56 17.43 6.94 6.02
CA TYR A 56 18.65 6.26 6.42
C TYR A 56 19.36 5.59 5.24
N GLN A 57 18.62 4.88 4.39
CA GLN A 57 19.22 4.18 3.24
C GLN A 57 19.74 5.15 2.18
N PHE A 58 19.04 6.25 1.89
CA PHE A 58 19.53 7.26 0.95
C PHE A 58 20.68 8.09 1.49
N LYS A 59 20.74 8.31 2.81
CA LYS A 59 21.92 8.91 3.44
C LYS A 59 23.13 7.99 3.36
N LYS A 60 22.93 6.67 3.54
CA LYS A 60 24.00 5.66 3.52
C LYS A 60 24.48 5.34 2.11
N ASP A 61 23.57 5.27 1.14
CA ASP A 61 23.85 5.00 -0.26
C ASP A 61 23.10 6.01 -1.16
N PRO A 62 23.68 7.20 -1.40
CA PRO A 62 23.05 8.22 -2.23
C PRO A 62 22.93 7.80 -3.71
N LYS A 63 23.74 6.84 -4.18
CA LYS A 63 23.67 6.31 -5.55
C LYS A 63 22.44 5.44 -5.75
N LEU A 64 21.90 4.86 -4.69
CA LEU A 64 20.68 4.04 -4.72
C LEU A 64 19.48 4.79 -5.32
N LYS A 65 19.36 6.10 -5.05
CA LYS A 65 18.27 6.93 -5.62
C LYS A 65 18.38 7.03 -7.15
N GLY A 66 19.59 7.15 -7.67
CA GLY A 66 19.86 7.14 -9.11
C GLY A 66 19.61 5.77 -9.73
N GLU A 67 20.06 4.69 -9.08
CA GLU A 67 19.80 3.31 -9.52
C GLU A 67 18.31 2.97 -9.56
N ILE A 68 17.51 3.43 -8.59
CA ILE A 68 16.05 3.27 -8.60
C ILE A 68 15.42 4.00 -9.77
N LYS A 69 15.87 5.24 -10.06
CA LYS A 69 15.35 6.03 -11.18
C LYS A 69 15.68 5.40 -12.54
N ILE A 70 16.91 4.92 -12.72
CA ILE A 70 17.31 4.21 -13.95
C ILE A 70 16.48 2.94 -14.13
N LEU A 71 16.22 2.20 -13.03
CA LEU A 71 15.33 1.04 -13.09
C LEU A 71 13.88 1.42 -13.35
N SER A 72 13.39 2.55 -12.84
CA SER A 72 12.01 2.97 -13.05
C SER A 72 11.75 3.39 -14.48
N ASP A 73 12.73 4.03 -15.11
CA ASP A 73 12.64 4.57 -16.47
C ASP A 73 12.85 3.48 -17.55
N ASP A 74 13.16 2.24 -17.16
CA ASP A 74 13.25 1.09 -18.06
C ASP A 74 11.84 0.67 -18.53
N GLU A 75 11.57 0.74 -19.84
CA GLU A 75 10.27 0.44 -20.45
C GLU A 75 9.75 -0.96 -20.08
N ARG A 76 10.65 -1.93 -19.90
CA ARG A 76 10.27 -3.28 -19.46
C ARG A 76 9.68 -3.26 -18.05
N ASN A 77 10.22 -2.43 -17.15
CA ASN A 77 9.67 -2.26 -15.81
C ASN A 77 8.33 -1.53 -15.83
N HIS A 78 8.14 -0.54 -16.71
CA HIS A 78 6.82 0.08 -16.87
C HIS A 78 5.75 -0.94 -17.32
N ALA A 79 6.09 -1.84 -18.25
CA ALA A 79 5.19 -2.91 -18.67
C ALA A 79 4.89 -3.91 -17.53
N ILE A 80 5.90 -4.28 -16.73
CA ILE A 80 5.74 -5.16 -15.57
C ILE A 80 4.90 -4.48 -14.49
N GLN A 81 5.17 -3.21 -14.17
CA GLN A 81 4.40 -2.42 -13.21
C GLN A 81 2.93 -2.27 -13.65
N GLY A 82 2.68 -2.05 -14.95
CA GLY A 82 1.31 -2.00 -15.48
C GLY A 82 0.56 -3.32 -15.32
N ARG A 83 1.23 -4.46 -15.56
CA ARG A 83 0.64 -5.80 -15.32
C ARG A 83 0.44 -6.09 -13.84
N ALA A 84 1.42 -5.75 -13.01
CA ALA A 84 1.34 -5.91 -11.55
C ALA A 84 0.21 -5.06 -10.96
N ALA A 85 0.09 -3.80 -11.37
CA ALA A 85 -0.98 -2.91 -10.94
C ALA A 85 -2.37 -3.45 -11.29
N ARG A 86 -2.55 -4.02 -12.50
CA ARG A 86 -3.79 -4.71 -12.87
C ARG A 86 -4.07 -5.90 -11.97
N PHE A 87 -3.05 -6.73 -11.69
CA PHE A 87 -3.20 -7.89 -10.82
C PHE A 87 -3.54 -7.50 -9.37
N THR A 88 -2.86 -6.49 -8.83
CA THR A 88 -3.16 -5.90 -7.52
C THR A 88 -4.59 -5.39 -7.47
N LEU A 89 -5.04 -4.65 -8.50
CA LEU A 89 -6.39 -4.11 -8.56
C LEU A 89 -7.46 -5.22 -8.55
N ILE A 90 -7.23 -6.33 -9.27
CA ILE A 90 -8.10 -7.51 -9.24
C ILE A 90 -8.15 -8.13 -7.83
N ILE A 91 -6.99 -8.33 -7.20
CA ILE A 91 -6.92 -8.86 -5.82
C ILE A 91 -7.64 -7.94 -4.83
N THR A 92 -7.50 -6.63 -4.99
CA THR A 92 -8.18 -5.64 -4.15
C THR A 92 -9.69 -5.76 -4.29
N TYR A 93 -10.23 -5.92 -5.50
CA TYR A 93 -11.67 -6.15 -5.67
C TYR A 93 -12.14 -7.45 -5.04
N ILE A 94 -11.39 -8.55 -5.18
CA ILE A 94 -11.73 -9.82 -4.56
C ILE A 94 -11.73 -9.67 -3.03
N THR A 95 -10.71 -9.02 -2.47
CA THR A 95 -10.61 -8.76 -1.03
C THR A 95 -11.78 -7.91 -0.53
N LEU A 96 -12.12 -6.81 -1.23
CA LEU A 96 -13.25 -5.96 -0.86
C LEU A 96 -14.58 -6.69 -0.97
N PHE A 97 -14.74 -7.57 -1.95
CA PHE A 97 -15.93 -8.43 -2.07
C PHE A 97 -16.06 -9.38 -0.87
N ILE A 98 -14.96 -10.03 -0.45
CA ILE A 98 -14.94 -10.87 0.75
C ILE A 98 -15.29 -10.05 2.00
N ILE A 99 -14.71 -8.85 2.17
CA ILE A 99 -15.02 -7.97 3.31
C ILE A 99 -16.50 -7.55 3.30
N ALA A 100 -17.05 -7.21 2.13
CA ALA A 100 -18.46 -6.87 1.99
C ALA A 100 -19.35 -8.05 2.38
N PHE A 101 -19.00 -9.27 1.95
CA PHE A 101 -19.71 -10.49 2.30
C PHE A 101 -19.65 -10.79 3.80
N ILE A 102 -18.47 -10.66 4.42
CA ILE A 102 -18.29 -10.78 5.88
C ILE A 102 -19.15 -9.74 6.61
N GLY A 103 -19.19 -8.49 6.12
CA GLY A 103 -20.03 -7.44 6.68
C GLY A 103 -21.52 -7.79 6.69
N ILE A 104 -22.01 -8.43 5.62
CA ILE A 104 -23.40 -8.92 5.53
C ILE A 104 -23.64 -10.04 6.55
N VAL A 105 -22.73 -11.02 6.64
CA VAL A 105 -22.83 -12.15 7.58
C VAL A 105 -22.84 -11.66 9.03
N LEU A 106 -22.01 -10.68 9.36
CA LEU A 106 -21.92 -10.08 10.69
C LEU A 106 -23.03 -9.05 10.98
N ARG A 107 -23.96 -8.83 10.04
CA ARG A 107 -25.00 -7.78 10.10
C ARG A 107 -24.46 -6.37 10.38
N SER A 108 -23.20 -6.13 10.03
CA SER A 108 -22.56 -4.82 10.20
C SER A 108 -22.70 -4.02 8.91
N GLY A 109 -23.73 -3.17 8.86
CA GLY A 109 -23.98 -2.28 7.74
C GLY A 109 -22.78 -1.40 7.41
N ALA A 110 -22.07 -0.90 8.44
CA ALA A 110 -20.90 -0.05 8.25
C ALA A 110 -19.77 -0.73 7.45
N ILE A 111 -19.51 -2.02 7.70
CA ILE A 111 -18.47 -2.78 6.99
C ILE A 111 -18.90 -3.09 5.56
N SER A 112 -20.15 -3.50 5.36
CA SER A 112 -20.67 -3.84 4.02
C SER A 112 -20.76 -2.61 3.12
N TYR A 113 -21.38 -1.52 3.60
CA TYR A 113 -21.48 -0.27 2.84
C TYR A 113 -20.11 0.40 2.66
N GLY A 114 -19.22 0.33 3.65
CA GLY A 114 -17.86 0.83 3.54
C GLY A 114 -17.08 0.13 2.43
N ALA A 115 -17.09 -1.21 2.40
CA ALA A 115 -16.43 -1.99 1.36
C ALA A 115 -17.02 -1.74 -0.03
N ALA A 116 -18.35 -1.62 -0.15
CA ALA A 116 -19.02 -1.30 -1.40
C ALA A 116 -18.65 0.12 -1.91
N THR A 117 -18.58 1.10 -1.01
CA THR A 117 -18.20 2.48 -1.35
C THR A 117 -16.75 2.56 -1.84
N VAL A 118 -15.82 1.90 -1.16
CA VAL A 118 -14.42 1.83 -1.58
C VAL A 118 -14.29 1.11 -2.93
N THR A 119 -15.09 0.07 -3.16
CA THR A 119 -15.14 -0.65 -4.45
C THR A 119 -15.59 0.27 -5.58
N LEU A 120 -16.68 1.02 -5.40
CA LEU A 120 -17.18 1.98 -6.39
C LEU A 120 -16.19 3.10 -6.65
N PHE A 121 -15.53 3.61 -5.61
CA PHE A 121 -14.51 4.64 -5.74
C PHE A 121 -13.31 4.14 -6.57
N LEU A 122 -12.79 2.94 -6.28
CA LEU A 122 -11.72 2.33 -7.07
C LEU A 122 -12.12 2.08 -8.52
N ALA A 123 -13.37 1.70 -8.76
CA ALA A 123 -13.91 1.54 -10.12
C ALA A 123 -13.94 2.87 -10.88
N ALA A 124 -14.36 3.96 -10.22
CA ALA A 124 -14.35 5.30 -10.79
C ALA A 124 -12.92 5.78 -11.10
N VAL A 125 -11.98 5.61 -10.16
CA VAL A 125 -10.57 5.96 -10.36
C VAL A 125 -9.98 5.17 -11.54
N ASN A 126 -10.24 3.87 -11.64
CA ASN A 126 -9.78 3.04 -12.76
C ASN A 126 -10.39 3.51 -14.09
N ARG A 127 -11.67 3.89 -14.11
CA ARG A 127 -12.35 4.43 -15.29
C ARG A 127 -11.71 5.75 -15.76
N VAL A 128 -11.42 6.65 -14.83
CA VAL A 128 -10.76 7.94 -15.12
C VAL A 128 -9.33 7.72 -15.62
N ALA A 129 -8.58 6.80 -14.99
CA ALA A 129 -7.24 6.45 -15.41
C ALA A 129 -7.22 5.89 -16.84
N GLN A 130 -8.17 5.00 -17.19
CA GLN A 130 -8.32 4.48 -18.55
C GLN A 130 -8.68 5.59 -19.56
N PHE A 131 -9.59 6.50 -19.18
CA PHE A 131 -9.98 7.61 -20.05
C PHE A 131 -8.81 8.57 -20.34
N GLN A 132 -7.99 8.88 -19.34
CA GLN A 132 -6.80 9.70 -19.52
C GLN A 132 -5.73 8.99 -20.36
N TRP A 133 -5.59 7.67 -20.22
CA TRP A 133 -4.64 6.89 -21.00
C TRP A 133 -5.05 6.82 -22.48
N ASN A 134 -6.33 6.61 -22.79
CA ASN A 134 -6.84 6.59 -24.16
C ASN A 134 -6.78 7.94 -24.89
N LYS A 135 -6.66 9.06 -24.16
CA LYS A 135 -6.46 10.40 -24.75
C LYS A 135 -4.99 10.73 -25.06
N ARG A 136 -4.04 9.96 -24.51
CA ARG A 136 -2.59 10.16 -24.72
C ARG A 136 -2.01 9.29 -25.82
N MET A 137 -2.73 8.27 -26.28
CA MET A 137 -2.47 7.58 -27.56
C MET A 137 -3.27 8.26 -28.66
#